data_AF-A0A0E3BNI8-F1
#
_entry.id   AF-A0A0E3BNI8-F1
#
_cell.length_a   1.000
_cell.length_b   1.000
_cell.length_c   1.000
_cell.angle_alpha   90.00
_cell.angle_beta   90.00
_cell.angle_gamma   90.00
#
_symmetry.space_group_name_H-M   'P 1'
#
loop_
_entity.id
_entity.type
_entity.pdbx_description
1 polymer ?
#
loop_
_entity_poly.entity_id
_entity_poly.type
_entity_poly.pdbx_seq_one_letter_code
_entity_poly.pdbx_strand_id
1 'polypeptide(L)' 'SFRRWLQQLAKIDVLVLDDWGIGHLDAATRADLLEVIDDRVGQRATIIAHQLPIEHWHAWLGDPTVADAIL' A
#
# COMPACT_ATOMS: atom_id res chain seq x y z
N SER A 1 -13.63 5.38 -13.67
CA SER A 1 -12.56 4.37 -13.88
C SER A 1 -11.80 4.22 -12.58
N PHE A 2 -11.16 3.06 -12.40
CA PHE A 2 -10.34 2.75 -11.23
C PHE A 2 -9.28 3.84 -10.95
N ARG A 3 -8.58 4.31 -12.00
CA ARG A 3 -7.60 5.41 -11.87
C ARG A 3 -8.16 6.72 -11.29
N ARG A 4 -9.40 7.09 -11.65
CA ARG A 4 -10.06 8.28 -11.07
C ARG A 4 -10.33 8.09 -9.58
N TRP A 5 -10.60 6.87 -9.16
CA TRP A 5 -10.81 6.54 -7.75
C TRP A 5 -9.49 6.60 -6.96
N LEU A 6 -8.37 6.09 -7.51
CA LEU A 6 -7.04 6.26 -6.91
C LEU A 6 -6.68 7.74 -6.69
N GLN A 7 -6.94 8.59 -7.68
CA GLN A 7 -6.74 10.05 -7.56
C GLN A 7 -7.61 10.71 -6.48
N GLN A 8 -8.78 10.13 -6.16
CA GLN A 8 -9.61 10.59 -5.04
C GLN A 8 -9.05 10.07 -3.71
N LEU A 9 -8.55 8.83 -3.67
CA LEU A 9 -7.94 8.22 -2.50
C LEU A 9 -6.69 8.99 -2.04
N ALA A 10 -5.84 9.44 -2.97
CA ALA A 10 -4.68 10.30 -2.69
C ALA A 10 -5.06 11.62 -1.96
N LYS A 11 -6.34 12.06 -2.09
CA LYS A 11 -6.84 13.29 -1.48
C LYS A 11 -7.31 13.15 -0.03
N ILE A 12 -7.40 11.93 0.49
CA ILE A 12 -7.91 11.67 1.85
C ILE A 12 -6.82 11.97 2.88
N ASP A 13 -7.12 12.84 3.85
CA ASP A 13 -6.18 13.27 4.90
C ASP A 13 -5.59 12.10 5.71
N VAL A 14 -6.44 11.14 6.07
CA VAL A 14 -6.02 9.89 6.73
C VAL A 14 -6.63 8.70 6.01
N LEU A 15 -5.78 7.89 5.36
CA LEU A 15 -6.16 6.63 4.75
C LEU A 15 -5.81 5.49 5.70
N VAL A 16 -6.79 4.62 5.99
CA VAL A 16 -6.58 3.41 6.79
C VAL A 16 -6.70 2.19 5.87
N LEU A 17 -5.63 1.39 5.80
CA LEU A 17 -5.61 0.11 5.12
C LEU A 17 -5.68 -0.98 6.18
N ASP A 18 -6.78 -1.73 6.19
CA ASP A 18 -7.01 -2.84 7.12
C ASP A 18 -6.66 -4.19 6.46
N ASP A 19 -6.56 -5.24 7.27
CA ASP A 19 -6.30 -6.62 6.84
C ASP A 19 -4.98 -6.81 6.06
N TRP A 20 -3.95 -6.03 6.41
CA TRP A 20 -2.63 -6.13 5.76
C TRP A 20 -1.96 -7.48 6.04
N GLY A 21 -1.44 -8.12 4.99
CA GLY A 21 -0.85 -9.45 5.07
C GLY A 21 -1.83 -10.60 4.81
N ILE A 22 -3.12 -10.32 4.54
CA ILE A 22 -4.12 -11.34 4.22
C ILE A 22 -4.23 -11.54 2.70
N GLY A 23 -4.11 -12.78 2.25
CA GLY A 23 -4.19 -13.14 0.83
C GLY A 23 -2.89 -12.89 0.06
N HIS A 24 -2.92 -13.12 -1.25
CA HIS A 24 -1.77 -12.92 -2.13
C HIS A 24 -2.01 -11.69 -3.01
N LEU A 25 -1.00 -10.83 -3.15
CA LEU A 25 -1.03 -9.73 -4.11
C LEU A 25 -0.52 -10.22 -5.46
N ASP A 26 -1.25 -9.94 -6.53
CA ASP A 26 -0.73 -10.10 -7.89
C ASP A 26 0.10 -8.87 -8.31
N ALA A 27 0.73 -8.95 -9.48
CA ALA A 27 1.61 -7.88 -9.95
C ALA A 27 0.86 -6.56 -10.18
N ALA A 28 -0.40 -6.61 -10.64
CA ALA A 28 -1.20 -5.42 -10.87
C ALA A 28 -1.56 -4.73 -9.55
N THR A 29 -2.02 -5.50 -8.56
CA THR A 29 -2.39 -4.99 -7.23
C THR A 29 -1.19 -4.37 -6.52
N ARG A 30 0.01 -4.93 -6.70
CA ARG A 30 1.25 -4.35 -6.17
C ARG A 30 1.59 -3.01 -6.80
N ALA A 31 1.46 -2.89 -8.11
CA ALA A 31 1.71 -1.63 -8.81
C ALA A 31 0.70 -0.55 -8.39
N ASP A 32 -0.58 -0.92 -8.26
CA ASP A 32 -1.62 0.00 -7.81
C ASP A 32 -1.39 0.45 -6.35
N LEU A 33 -0.97 -0.47 -5.47
CA LEU A 33 -0.61 -0.15 -4.10
C LEU A 33 0.58 0.81 -4.04
N LEU A 34 1.63 0.57 -4.85
CA LEU A 34 2.78 1.46 -4.93
C LEU A 34 2.38 2.87 -5.39
N GLU A 35 1.53 2.99 -6.42
CA GLU A 35 1.00 4.30 -6.89
C GLU A 35 0.30 5.05 -5.73
N VAL A 36 -0.50 4.36 -4.93
CA VAL A 36 -1.18 4.96 -3.77
C VAL A 36 -0.20 5.43 -2.69
N ILE A 37 0.83 4.64 -2.39
CA ILE A 37 1.80 4.97 -1.36
C ILE A 37 2.67 6.15 -1.82
N ASP A 38 3.17 6.12 -3.06
CA ASP A 38 4.00 7.19 -3.65
C ASP A 38 3.25 8.53 -3.70
N ASP A 39 1.98 8.53 -4.11
CA ASP A 39 1.15 9.74 -4.15
C ASP A 39 0.95 10.38 -2.76
N ARG A 40 1.11 9.60 -1.69
CA ARG A 40 0.78 10.00 -0.32
C ARG A 40 2.01 10.26 0.54
N VAL A 41 3.14 9.64 0.24
CA VAL A 41 4.36 9.73 1.07
C VAL A 41 4.79 11.19 1.22
N GLY A 42 5.05 11.61 2.46
CA GLY A 42 5.40 13.00 2.79
C GLY A 42 4.30 14.05 2.61
N GLN A 43 3.11 13.69 2.12
CA GLN A 43 1.99 14.61 1.88
C GLN A 43 0.81 14.38 2.82
N ARG A 44 0.43 13.12 3.07
CA ARG A 44 -0.74 12.75 3.87
C ARG A 44 -0.50 11.48 4.69
N ALA A 45 -1.26 11.29 5.77
CA ALA A 45 -1.08 10.17 6.68
C ALA A 45 -1.69 8.87 6.12
N THR A 46 -0.94 7.78 6.15
CA THR A 46 -1.43 6.44 5.83
C THR A 46 -1.21 5.55 7.06
N ILE A 47 -2.26 4.85 7.49
CA ILE A 47 -2.23 3.91 8.62
C ILE A 47 -2.45 2.51 8.05
N ILE A 48 -1.56 1.58 8.38
CA ILE A 48 -1.66 0.19 7.98
C ILE A 48 -1.92 -0.66 9.23
N ALA A 49 -3.09 -1.28 9.29
CA ALA A 49 -3.43 -2.27 10.31
C ALA A 49 -3.02 -3.66 9.81
N HIS A 50 -2.16 -4.33 10.56
CA HIS A 50 -1.53 -5.60 10.18
C HIS A 50 -1.56 -6.60 11.32
N GLN A 51 -1.70 -7.88 10.97
CA GLN A 51 -1.50 -9.01 11.88
C GLN A 51 -0.19 -9.75 11.56
N LEU A 52 0.40 -9.49 10.39
CA LEU A 52 1.65 -10.08 9.92
C LEU A 52 2.85 -9.29 10.49
N PRO A 53 3.77 -9.91 11.26
CA PRO A 53 5.00 -9.25 11.72
C PRO A 53 5.76 -8.53 10.59
N ILE A 54 6.32 -7.35 10.89
CA ILE A 54 6.95 -6.45 9.91
C ILE A 54 8.06 -7.15 9.12
N GLU A 55 8.85 -7.99 9.77
CA GLU A 55 9.93 -8.77 9.14
C GLU A 55 9.45 -9.71 8.01
N HIS A 56 8.14 -10.01 7.95
CA HIS A 56 7.55 -10.83 6.91
C HIS A 56 6.95 -10.01 5.75
N TRP A 57 6.91 -8.68 5.84
CA TRP A 57 6.28 -7.84 4.82
C TRP A 57 7.00 -7.91 3.48
N HIS A 58 8.33 -7.91 3.47
CA HIS A 58 9.11 -8.10 2.25
C HIS A 58 8.72 -9.38 1.51
N ALA A 59 8.61 -10.49 2.24
CA ALA A 59 8.26 -11.78 1.67
C ALA A 59 6.81 -11.82 1.17
N TRP A 60 5.88 -11.20 1.90
CA TRP A 60 4.47 -11.15 1.52
C TRP A 60 4.21 -10.23 0.30
N LEU A 61 4.84 -9.06 0.27
CA LEU A 61 4.80 -8.17 -0.89
C LEU A 61 5.43 -8.86 -2.10
N GLY A 62 6.55 -9.59 -1.92
CA GLY A 62 7.15 -10.38 -2.99
C GLY A 62 7.78 -9.54 -4.11
N ASP A 63 7.92 -8.23 -3.89
CA ASP A 63 8.70 -7.30 -4.73
C ASP A 63 9.52 -6.39 -3.79
N PRO A 64 10.87 -6.45 -3.83
CA PRO A 64 11.72 -5.62 -2.98
C PRO A 64 11.50 -4.12 -3.15
N THR A 65 11.19 -3.66 -4.36
CA THR A 65 10.99 -2.22 -4.65
C THR A 65 9.74 -1.72 -3.95
N VAL A 66 8.65 -2.50 -4.04
CA VAL A 66 7.38 -2.17 -3.37
C VAL A 66 7.56 -2.24 -1.85
N ALA A 67 8.30 -3.23 -1.36
CA ALA A 67 8.56 -3.38 0.06
C ALA A 67 9.40 -2.23 0.64
N ASP A 68 10.48 -1.83 -0.04
CA ASP A 68 11.32 -0.72 0.37
C ASP A 68 10.59 0.64 0.30
N ALA A 69 9.63 0.79 -0.62
CA ALA A 69 8.83 2.02 -0.70
C ALA A 69 7.82 2.14 0.45
N ILE A 70 7.41 1.01 1.04
CA ILE A 70 6.42 0.96 2.13
C ILE A 70 7.07 1.02 3.52
N LEU A 71 8.28 0.47 3.69
CA LEU A 71 8.99 0.34 4.97
C LEU A 71 10.02 1.46 5.21
#